data_AF-A0A9J5WKP9-F1
#
_entry.id   AF-A0A9J5WKP9-F1
#
_cell.length_a   1.000
_cell.length_b   1.000
_cell.length_c   1.000
_cell.angle_alpha   90.00
_cell.angle_beta   90.00
_cell.angle_gamma   90.00
#
_symmetry.space_group_name_H-M   'P 1'
#
loop_
_entity.id
_entity.type
_entity.pdbx_description
1 polymer ?
#
loop_
_entity_poly.entity_id
_entity_poly.type
_entity_poly.pdbx_seq_one_letter_code
_entity_poly.pdbx_strand_id
1 'polypeptide(L)'
;MPTLLRAGRGMTFWERSRKEPPPKKLELFSYENNPYARIVREALCELELPYILNNIGEGSTRERSLIKLSGGKEVPYLVDPNTGTQIGDYKKIISYLFQTYSLDAL
;
A
#
# COMPACT_ATOMS: atom_id res chain seq x y z
N MET A 1 -4.28 -7.82 20.58
CA MET A 1 -3.71 -8.42 19.34
C MET A 1 -4.67 -8.18 18.17
N PRO A 2 -4.56 -7.04 17.45
CA PRO A 2 -5.53 -6.67 16.41
C PRO A 2 -5.54 -7.58 15.17
N THR A 3 -4.42 -8.25 14.85
CA THR A 3 -4.30 -9.19 13.71
C THR A 3 -5.12 -10.47 13.91
N LEU A 4 -5.21 -10.99 15.13
CA LEU A 4 -6.03 -12.16 15.46
C LEU A 4 -7.54 -11.88 15.24
N LEU A 5 -7.99 -10.66 15.52
CA LEU A 5 -9.36 -10.22 15.26
C LEU A 5 -9.68 -10.05 13.77
N ARG A 6 -8.65 -10.04 12.92
CA ARG A 6 -8.77 -9.99 11.45
C ARG A 6 -8.30 -11.29 10.83
N ALA A 7 -8.52 -12.43 11.48
CA ALA A 7 -8.23 -13.76 10.95
C ALA A 7 -6.77 -13.94 10.45
N GLY A 8 -5.80 -13.26 11.07
CA GLY A 8 -4.39 -13.37 10.69
C GLY A 8 -4.01 -12.63 9.40
N ARG A 9 -4.86 -11.73 8.88
CA ARG A 9 -4.53 -10.87 7.73
C ARG A 9 -3.21 -10.13 7.96
N GLY A 10 -2.37 -10.12 6.91
CA GLY A 10 -0.99 -9.63 6.94
C GLY A 10 0.05 -10.62 7.48
N MET A 11 -0.35 -11.79 7.98
CA MET A 11 0.53 -12.86 8.47
C MET A 11 0.43 -14.16 7.65
N THR A 12 -0.49 -14.22 6.68
CA THR A 12 -0.67 -15.34 5.77
C THR A 12 -0.35 -14.92 4.34
N PHE A 13 0.27 -15.82 3.58
CA PHE A 13 0.51 -15.63 2.16
C PHE A 13 -0.79 -15.77 1.37
N TRP A 14 -1.05 -14.88 0.42
CA TRP A 14 -2.14 -15.04 -0.53
C TRP A 14 -1.73 -16.06 -1.60
N GLU A 15 -2.37 -17.24 -1.61
CA GLU A 15 -1.99 -18.35 -2.50
C GLU A 15 -1.92 -17.97 -3.99
N ARG A 16 -2.71 -16.97 -4.39
CA ARG A 16 -2.79 -16.45 -5.76
C ARG A 16 -1.88 -15.24 -6.00
N SER A 17 -0.91 -14.96 -5.12
CA SER A 17 0.06 -13.90 -5.39
C SER A 17 0.97 -14.25 -6.57
N ARG A 18 1.37 -13.24 -7.35
CA ARG A 18 2.35 -13.42 -8.42
C ARG A 18 3.69 -13.88 -7.83
N LYS A 19 4.27 -14.92 -8.43
CA LYS A 19 5.57 -15.49 -7.99
C LYS A 19 6.76 -14.56 -8.28
N GLU A 20 6.64 -13.74 -9.31
CA GLU A 20 7.68 -12.80 -9.71
C GLU A 20 7.37 -11.42 -9.11
N PRO A 21 8.25 -10.88 -8.25
CA PRO A 21 8.04 -9.57 -7.67
C PRO A 21 8.16 -8.47 -8.75
N PRO A 22 7.45 -7.35 -8.59
CA PRO A 22 7.56 -6.23 -9.51
C PRO A 22 8.99 -5.68 -9.57
N PRO A 23 9.45 -5.21 -10.75
CA PRO A 23 10.83 -4.76 -10.95
C PRO A 23 11.16 -3.51 -10.13
N LYS A 24 10.18 -2.65 -9.85
CA LYS A 24 10.32 -1.48 -8.98
C LYS A 24 9.44 -1.63 -7.74
N LYS A 25 9.95 -1.14 -6.61
CA LYS A 25 9.22 -1.12 -5.34
C LYS A 25 8.07 -0.13 -5.42
N LEU A 26 6.92 -0.50 -4.85
CA LEU A 26 5.80 0.42 -4.68
C LEU A 26 6.13 1.42 -3.56
N GLU A 27 5.52 2.59 -3.55
CA GLU A 27 5.68 3.57 -2.48
C GLU A 27 4.35 3.77 -1.76
N LEU A 28 4.36 3.65 -0.44
CA LEU A 28 3.20 3.88 0.41
C LEU A 28 3.49 5.06 1.35
N PHE A 29 2.67 6.10 1.25
CA PHE A 29 2.71 7.24 2.16
C PHE A 29 1.75 7.01 3.33
N SER A 30 2.24 7.20 4.55
CA SER A 30 1.51 6.89 5.80
C SER A 30 1.83 7.89 6.92
N TYR A 31 0.93 8.01 7.89
CA TYR A 31 1.26 8.51 9.23
C TYR A 31 1.52 7.34 10.19
N GLU A 32 2.28 7.58 11.25
CA GLU A 32 2.77 6.53 12.16
C GLU A 32 1.64 5.71 12.80
N ASN A 33 0.52 6.36 13.15
CA ASN A 33 -0.62 5.72 13.79
C ASN A 33 -1.87 5.67 12.90
N ASN A 34 -1.72 5.63 11.57
CA ASN A 34 -2.86 5.54 10.66
C ASN A 34 -3.40 4.09 10.56
N PRO A 35 -4.62 3.79 11.04
CA PRO A 35 -5.18 2.44 11.01
C PRO A 35 -5.44 1.95 9.58
N TYR A 36 -5.81 2.82 8.64
CA TYR A 36 -6.07 2.44 7.25
C TYR A 36 -4.79 2.09 6.49
N ALA A 37 -3.71 2.83 6.75
CA ALA A 37 -2.41 2.51 6.17
C ALA A 37 -1.86 1.16 6.67
N ARG A 38 -2.19 0.78 7.91
CA ARG A 38 -1.92 -0.59 8.39
C ARG A 38 -2.64 -1.65 7.55
N ILE A 39 -3.92 -1.45 7.21
CA ILE A 39 -4.68 -2.39 6.36
C ILE A 39 -4.00 -2.54 4.99
N VAL A 40 -3.55 -1.44 4.40
CA VAL A 40 -2.82 -1.46 3.13
C VAL A 40 -1.50 -2.23 3.25
N ARG A 41 -0.73 -2.03 4.32
CA ARG A 41 0.51 -2.80 4.57
C ARG A 41 0.25 -4.28 4.72
N GLU A 42 -0.82 -4.68 5.38
CA GLU A 42 -1.21 -6.09 5.48
C GLU A 42 -1.49 -6.68 4.10
N ALA A 43 -2.21 -5.97 3.21
CA ALA A 43 -2.45 -6.42 1.84
C ALA A 43 -1.15 -6.51 1.01
N LEU A 44 -0.24 -5.54 1.15
CA LEU A 44 1.09 -5.59 0.50
C LEU A 44 1.90 -6.79 0.98
N CYS A 45 1.87 -7.11 2.28
CA CYS A 45 2.54 -8.28 2.85
C CYS A 45 1.91 -9.60 2.39
N GLU A 46 0.58 -9.69 2.34
CA GLU A 46 -0.15 -10.87 1.85
C GLU A 46 0.19 -11.20 0.39
N LEU A 47 0.41 -10.17 -0.41
CA LEU A 47 0.82 -10.29 -1.82
C LEU A 47 2.35 -10.35 -1.99
N GLU A 48 3.13 -10.34 -0.90
CA GLU A 48 4.60 -10.31 -0.94
C GLU A 48 5.19 -9.19 -1.83
N LEU A 49 4.51 -8.05 -1.89
CA LEU A 49 4.92 -6.93 -2.73
C LEU A 49 5.99 -6.10 -2.00
N PRO A 50 7.18 -5.89 -2.61
CA PRO A 50 8.19 -5.04 -2.02
C PRO A 50 7.76 -3.57 -2.12
N TYR A 51 7.76 -2.87 -1.00
CA TYR A 51 7.38 -1.46 -0.94
C TYR A 51 8.31 -0.62 -0.06
N ILE A 52 8.30 0.69 -0.30
CA ILE A 52 8.93 1.72 0.51
C ILE A 52 7.83 2.40 1.33
N LEU A 53 7.96 2.37 2.65
CA LEU A 53 7.07 3.08 3.54
C LEU A 53 7.60 4.50 3.80
N ASN A 54 6.92 5.49 3.25
CA ASN A 54 7.19 6.90 3.49
C ASN A 54 6.32 7.39 4.65
N ASN A 55 6.84 7.29 5.88
CA ASN A 55 6.20 7.91 7.03
C ASN A 55 6.36 9.43 6.96
N ILE A 56 5.23 10.13 6.98
CA ILE A 56 5.15 11.58 6.87
C ILE A 56 5.05 12.17 8.28
N GLY A 57 5.91 13.13 8.59
CA GLY A 57 5.71 14.04 9.71
C GLY A 57 5.08 15.35 9.23
N GLU A 58 4.26 15.99 10.05
CA GLU A 58 3.70 17.31 9.75
C GLU A 58 4.84 18.32 9.45
N GLY A 59 4.71 19.10 8.38
CA GLY A 59 5.73 20.07 7.94
C GLY A 59 6.99 19.47 7.31
N SER A 60 7.08 18.13 7.22
CA SER A 60 8.26 17.47 6.65
C SER A 60 8.42 17.71 5.15
N THR A 61 9.63 17.44 4.62
CA THR A 61 9.87 17.44 3.16
C THR A 61 9.05 16.36 2.45
N ARG A 62 8.77 15.23 3.12
CA ARG A 62 7.93 14.15 2.61
C ARG A 62 6.47 14.57 2.48
N GLU A 63 5.96 15.34 3.45
CA GLU A 63 4.60 15.91 3.36
C GLU A 63 4.46 16.80 2.11
N ARG A 64 5.42 17.70 1.90
CA ARG A 64 5.45 18.55 0.70
C ARG A 64 5.52 17.74 -0.59
N SER A 65 6.21 16.59 -0.57
CA SER A 65 6.28 15.69 -1.71
C SER A 65 4.93 15.01 -1.97
N LEU A 66 4.24 14.55 -0.91
CA LEU A 66 2.90 14.00 -1.02
C LEU A 66 1.93 15.04 -1.62
N ILE A 67 1.91 16.27 -1.12
CA ILE A 67 1.00 17.32 -1.61
C ILE A 67 1.23 17.60 -3.10
N LYS A 68 2.49 17.61 -3.54
CA LYS A 68 2.83 17.80 -4.96
C LYS A 68 2.33 16.64 -5.84
N LEU A 69 2.30 15.42 -5.31
CA LEU A 69 1.89 14.22 -6.04
C LEU A 69 0.36 14.04 -6.03
N SER A 70 -0.26 14.10 -4.85
CA SER A 70 -1.68 13.79 -4.66
C SER A 70 -2.60 15.01 -4.74
N GLY A 71 -2.06 16.22 -4.71
CA GLY A 71 -2.83 17.46 -4.56
C GLY A 71 -3.31 17.72 -3.13
N GLY A 72 -2.96 16.88 -2.16
CA GLY A 72 -3.43 16.99 -0.78
C GLY A 72 -2.55 16.28 0.26
N LYS A 73 -3.00 16.29 1.53
CA LYS A 73 -2.30 15.64 2.66
C LYS A 73 -2.93 14.30 3.07
N GLU A 74 -3.83 13.78 2.24
CA GLU A 74 -4.59 12.57 2.56
C GLU A 74 -3.72 11.32 2.44
N VAL A 75 -3.86 10.43 3.43
CA VAL A 75 -3.18 9.15 3.49
C VAL A 75 -4.16 8.06 3.96
N PRO A 76 -3.96 6.79 3.58
CA PRO A 76 -2.86 6.26 2.78
C PRO A 76 -2.90 6.70 1.31
N TYR A 77 -1.72 6.87 0.73
CA TYR A 77 -1.55 7.15 -0.69
C TYR A 77 -0.49 6.21 -1.27
N LEU A 78 -0.83 5.52 -2.36
CA LEU A 78 0.04 4.55 -3.04
C LEU A 78 0.52 5.13 -4.36
N VAL A 79 1.82 5.01 -4.62
CA VAL A 79 2.43 5.26 -5.93
C VAL A 79 3.03 3.95 -6.42
N ASP A 80 2.61 3.53 -7.62
CA ASP A 80 3.13 2.36 -8.29
C ASP A 80 3.94 2.77 -9.53
N PRO A 81 5.28 2.77 -9.45
CA PRO A 81 6.14 3.15 -10.57
C PRO A 81 6.20 2.11 -11.69
N ASN A 82 5.61 0.91 -11.50
CA ASN A 82 5.57 -0.13 -12.52
C ASN A 82 4.45 0.14 -13.54
N THR A 83 3.31 0.67 -13.07
CA THR A 83 2.14 1.00 -13.91
C THR A 83 1.93 2.49 -14.10
N GLY A 84 2.65 3.34 -13.36
CA GLY A 84 2.44 4.80 -13.32
C GLY A 84 1.22 5.21 -12.48
N THR A 85 0.63 4.27 -11.75
CA THR A 85 -0.61 4.47 -11.00
C THR A 85 -0.35 5.23 -9.71
N GLN A 86 -1.22 6.19 -9.39
CA GLN A 86 -1.20 6.91 -8.12
C GLN A 86 -2.62 6.95 -7.55
N ILE A 87 -2.83 6.37 -6.38
CA ILE A 87 -4.16 6.12 -5.82
C ILE A 87 -4.18 6.51 -4.34
N GLY A 88 -5.15 7.35 -3.97
CA GLY A 88 -5.58 7.56 -2.59
C GLY A 88 -6.81 6.71 -2.24
N ASP A 89 -7.21 6.74 -0.97
CA ASP A 89 -8.26 5.89 -0.36
C ASP A 89 -7.85 4.41 -0.24
N TYR A 90 -7.78 3.94 1.00
CA TYR A 90 -7.33 2.59 1.34
C TYR A 90 -8.14 1.50 0.65
N LYS A 91 -9.45 1.69 0.44
CA LYS A 91 -10.28 0.66 -0.21
C LYS A 91 -9.88 0.50 -1.67
N LYS A 92 -9.71 1.61 -2.38
CA LYS A 92 -9.28 1.63 -3.79
C LYS A 92 -7.88 1.05 -3.94
N ILE A 93 -6.97 1.40 -3.04
CA ILE A 93 -5.61 0.83 -3.00
C ILE A 93 -5.66 -0.69 -2.87
N ILE A 94 -6.43 -1.23 -1.92
CA ILE A 94 -6.53 -2.68 -1.72
C ILE A 94 -7.12 -3.36 -2.96
N SER A 95 -8.23 -2.83 -3.50
CA SER A 95 -8.83 -3.36 -4.73
C SER A 95 -7.82 -3.37 -5.88
N TYR A 96 -7.08 -2.28 -6.08
CA TYR A 96 -6.03 -2.18 -7.09
C TYR A 96 -4.92 -3.23 -6.89
N LEU A 97 -4.41 -3.39 -5.67
CA LEU A 97 -3.32 -4.33 -5.39
C LEU A 97 -3.71 -5.77 -5.75
N PHE A 98 -4.89 -6.21 -5.31
CA PHE A 98 -5.37 -7.55 -5.66
C PHE A 98 -5.70 -7.67 -7.15
N GLN A 99 -6.28 -6.64 -7.77
CA GLN A 99 -6.57 -6.64 -9.21
C GLN A 99 -5.34 -6.48 -10.10
N THR A 100 -4.17 -6.12 -9.58
CA THR A 100 -2.98 -5.93 -10.43
C THR A 100 -1.96 -7.04 -10.19
N TYR A 101 -1.85 -7.48 -8.93
CA TYR A 101 -0.77 -8.34 -8.47
C TYR A 101 -1.21 -9.73 -7.98
N SER A 102 -2.50 -10.05 -8.06
CA SER A 102 -2.96 -11.45 -7.94
C SER A 102 -3.14 -12.10 -9.31
N LEU A 103 -3.08 -13.42 -9.35
CA LEU A 103 -3.20 -14.25 -10.55
C LEU A 103 -4.64 -14.34 -11.10
N ASP A 104 -5.66 -13.88 -10.35
CA ASP A 104 -7.07 -13.89 -10.79
C ASP A 104 -7.59 -12.51 -11.21
N ALA A 105 -6.68 -11.59 -11.48
CA ALA A 105 -6.99 -10.33 -12.10
C ALA A 105 -7.31 -10.51 -13.60
N LEU A 106 -8.49 -11.09 -13.87
CA LEU A 106 -9.10 -11.37 -15.18
C LEU A 106 -8.17 -11.94 -16.26
#